data_AF-A0A2Z6EZL3-F1
#
_entry.id   AF-A0A2Z6EZL3-F1
#
_cell.length_a   1.000
_cell.length_b   1.000
_cell.length_c   1.000
_cell.angle_alpha   90.00
_cell.angle_beta   90.00
_cell.angle_gamma   90.00
#
_symmetry.space_group_name_H-M   'P 1'
#
loop_
_entity.id
_entity.type
_entity.pdbx_description
1 polymer ?
#
loop_
_entity_poly.entity_id
_entity_poly.type
_entity_poly.pdbx_seq_one_letter_code
_entity_poly.pdbx_strand_id
1 'polypeptide(L)'
;MAKIAHEPVKRAMCRIRELSADEEARRLAFVRERALRDEVSQLNEARQEGRQEGLQEGQKRGRQEGIKEGRQKANSETARNLIKTNALSDEQIAQATGLTQGEVAQLRAERQK
;
A
#
# COMPACT_ATOMS: atom_id res chain seq x y z
N MET A 1 29.68 53.76 -11.63
CA MET A 1 28.47 53.71 -12.48
C MET A 1 28.24 55.10 -13.06
N ALA A 2 28.13 55.23 -14.38
CA ALA A 2 27.98 56.53 -15.05
C ALA A 2 26.69 57.23 -14.58
N LYS A 3 26.79 58.49 -14.13
CA LYS A 3 25.63 59.29 -13.73
C LYS A 3 24.86 59.67 -15.01
N ILE A 4 23.78 58.95 -15.29
CA ILE A 4 22.86 59.28 -16.38
C ILE A 4 22.19 60.61 -16.04
N ALA A 5 22.64 61.69 -16.67
CA ALA A 5 22.15 63.05 -16.41
C ALA A 5 20.88 63.41 -17.19
N HIS A 6 20.52 62.63 -18.21
CA HIS A 6 19.39 62.93 -19.09
C HIS A 6 18.06 62.48 -18.47
N GLU A 7 17.26 63.46 -18.06
CA GLU A 7 16.03 63.25 -17.28
C GLU A 7 15.00 62.32 -17.98
N PRO A 8 14.77 62.40 -19.31
CA PRO A 8 13.92 61.43 -20.01
C PRO A 8 14.36 59.97 -19.86
N VAL A 9 15.67 59.70 -19.88
CA VAL A 9 16.22 58.33 -19.76
C VAL A 9 16.03 57.82 -18.33
N LYS A 10 16.19 58.69 -17.34
CA LYS A 10 15.95 58.37 -15.93
C LYS A 10 14.47 58.05 -15.68
N ARG A 11 13.54 58.84 -16.24
CA ARG A 11 12.10 58.56 -16.17
C ARG A 11 11.72 57.24 -16.83
N ALA A 12 12.27 56.94 -18.00
CA ALA A 12 12.06 55.66 -18.68
C ALA A 12 12.56 54.47 -17.84
N MET A 13 13.75 54.59 -17.24
CA MET A 13 14.32 53.57 -16.34
C MET A 13 13.47 53.36 -15.07
N CYS A 14 12.98 54.43 -14.45
CA CYS A 14 12.05 54.34 -13.32
C CYS A 14 10.77 53.61 -13.72
N ARG A 15 10.20 53.96 -14.87
CA ARG A 15 8.96 53.33 -15.36
C ARG A 15 9.15 51.86 -15.69
N ILE A 16 10.28 51.48 -16.29
CA ILE A 16 10.62 50.07 -16.52
C ILE A 16 10.77 49.34 -15.19
N ARG A 17 11.46 49.90 -14.19
CA ARG A 17 11.56 49.28 -12.85
C ARG A 17 10.21 49.08 -12.17
N GLU A 18 9.31 50.04 -12.26
CA GLU A 18 7.96 49.91 -11.71
C GLU A 18 7.19 48.78 -12.42
N LEU A 19 7.18 48.77 -13.76
CA LEU A 19 6.52 47.73 -14.55
C LEU A 19 7.17 46.35 -14.37
N SER A 20 8.50 46.30 -14.23
CA SER A 20 9.26 45.09 -13.95
C SER A 20 9.07 44.60 -12.53
N ALA A 21 8.86 45.48 -11.53
CA ALA A 21 8.51 45.06 -10.18
C ALA A 21 7.14 44.36 -10.17
N ASP A 22 6.17 44.86 -10.95
CA ASP A 22 4.88 44.18 -11.15
C ASP A 22 5.03 42.86 -11.90
N GLU A 23 5.93 42.78 -12.89
CA GLU A 23 6.20 41.54 -13.63
C GLU A 23 6.94 40.49 -12.79
N GLU A 24 7.94 40.89 -12.00
CA GLU A 24 8.65 40.05 -11.06
C GLU A 24 7.71 39.55 -9.96
N ALA A 25 6.85 40.41 -9.40
CA ALA A 25 5.83 40.01 -8.43
C ALA A 25 4.87 38.97 -9.03
N ARG A 26 4.41 39.17 -10.28
CA ARG A 26 3.58 38.17 -10.99
C ARG A 26 4.33 36.86 -11.22
N ARG A 27 5.60 36.92 -11.61
CA ARG A 27 6.45 35.72 -11.80
C ARG A 27 6.65 34.96 -10.49
N LEU A 28 6.95 35.66 -9.40
CA LEU A 28 7.10 35.05 -8.07
C LEU A 28 5.79 34.44 -7.58
N ALA A 29 4.65 35.11 -7.81
CA ALA A 29 3.33 34.57 -7.49
C ALA A 29 3.04 33.28 -8.28
N PHE A 30 3.33 33.29 -9.58
CA PHE A 30 3.17 32.10 -10.44
C PHE A 30 4.07 30.94 -10.01
N VAL A 31 5.35 31.20 -9.71
CA VAL A 31 6.28 30.17 -9.22
C VAL A 31 5.80 29.59 -7.90
N ARG A 32 5.33 30.44 -6.98
CA ARG A 32 4.77 30.01 -5.69
C ARG A 32 3.51 29.17 -5.88
N GLU A 33 2.59 29.61 -6.72
CA GLU A 33 1.36 28.86 -7.03
C GLU A 33 1.68 27.50 -7.64
N ARG A 34 2.65 27.44 -8.55
CA ARG A 34 3.13 26.18 -9.13
C ARG A 34 3.74 25.27 -8.07
N ALA A 35 4.62 25.79 -7.21
CA ALA A 35 5.22 24.99 -6.14
C ALA A 35 4.17 24.40 -5.19
N LEU A 36 3.15 25.19 -4.83
CA LEU A 36 2.03 24.71 -4.01
C LEU A 36 1.21 23.62 -4.71
N ARG A 37 0.97 23.77 -6.02
CA ARG A 37 0.28 22.74 -6.81
C ARG A 37 1.08 21.46 -6.92
N ASP A 38 2.38 21.57 -7.14
CA ASP A 38 3.29 20.42 -7.22
C ASP A 38 3.33 19.69 -5.87
N GLU A 39 3.42 20.41 -4.75
CA GLU A 39 3.39 19.83 -3.40
C GLU A 39 2.07 19.09 -3.12
N VAL A 40 0.92 19.72 -3.44
CA VAL A 40 -0.40 19.08 -3.29
C VAL A 40 -0.51 17.84 -4.17
N SER A 41 0.01 17.87 -5.38
CA SER A 41 -0.01 16.74 -6.31
C SER A 41 0.82 15.58 -5.77
N GLN A 42 2.04 15.84 -5.31
CA GLN A 42 2.92 14.83 -4.70
C GLN A 42 2.28 14.20 -3.46
N LEU A 43 1.64 14.99 -2.60
CA LEU A 43 0.95 14.47 -1.41
C LEU A 43 -0.26 13.59 -1.80
N ASN A 44 -0.98 13.95 -2.85
CA ASN A 44 -2.11 13.16 -3.34
C ASN A 44 -1.65 11.84 -3.96
N GLU A 45 -0.58 11.87 -4.76
CA GLU A 45 0.06 10.69 -5.34
C GLU A 45 0.53 9.73 -4.24
N ALA A 46 1.32 10.22 -3.27
CA ALA A 46 1.81 9.41 -2.16
C ALA A 46 0.66 8.77 -1.35
N ARG A 47 -0.44 9.51 -1.12
CA ARG A 47 -1.63 8.97 -0.45
C ARG A 47 -2.35 7.92 -1.30
N GLN A 48 -2.40 8.10 -2.61
CA GLN A 48 -3.03 7.15 -3.52
C GLN A 48 -2.21 5.87 -3.61
N GLU A 49 -0.90 5.98 -3.77
CA GLU A 49 0.04 4.85 -3.78
C GLU A 49 -0.06 4.06 -2.47
N GLY A 50 0.05 4.73 -1.32
CA GLY A 50 -0.07 4.06 -0.02
C GLY A 50 -1.42 3.34 0.18
N ARG A 51 -2.53 3.87 -0.34
CA ARG A 51 -3.82 3.17 -0.33
C ARG A 51 -3.83 1.96 -1.27
N GLN A 52 -3.26 2.08 -2.46
CA GLN A 52 -3.20 0.98 -3.43
C GLN A 52 -2.32 -0.15 -2.91
N GLU A 53 -1.14 0.16 -2.38
CA GLU A 53 -0.23 -0.81 -1.77
C GLU A 53 -0.90 -1.50 -0.58
N GLY A 54 -1.50 -0.74 0.33
CA GLY A 54 -2.22 -1.31 1.48
C GLY A 54 -3.36 -2.25 1.07
N LEU A 55 -4.12 -1.90 0.03
CA LEU A 55 -5.17 -2.77 -0.50
C LEU A 55 -4.59 -4.04 -1.13
N GLN A 56 -3.54 -3.92 -1.95
CA GLN A 56 -2.90 -5.06 -2.60
C GLN A 56 -2.29 -6.01 -1.58
N GLU A 57 -1.57 -5.49 -0.58
CA GLU A 57 -1.02 -6.30 0.50
C GLU A 57 -2.12 -6.98 1.32
N GLY A 58 -3.17 -6.25 1.69
CA GLY A 58 -4.31 -6.81 2.42
C GLY A 58 -4.97 -7.96 1.65
N GLN A 59 -5.21 -7.79 0.35
CA GLN A 59 -5.76 -8.85 -0.49
C GLN A 59 -4.83 -10.07 -0.61
N LYS A 60 -3.52 -9.84 -0.80
CA LYS A 60 -2.53 -10.93 -0.88
C LYS A 60 -2.46 -11.72 0.43
N ARG A 61 -2.36 -11.04 1.58
CA ARG A 61 -2.31 -11.67 2.90
C ARG A 61 -3.59 -12.43 3.19
N GLY A 62 -4.75 -11.78 3.03
CA GLY A 62 -6.06 -12.42 3.25
C GLY A 62 -6.29 -13.64 2.38
N ARG A 63 -5.88 -13.60 1.10
CA ARG A 63 -5.96 -14.76 0.21
C ARG A 63 -5.03 -15.90 0.67
N GLN A 64 -3.81 -15.60 1.07
CA GLN A 64 -2.87 -16.62 1.54
C GLN A 64 -3.33 -17.26 2.85
N GLU A 65 -3.80 -16.45 3.80
CA GLU A 65 -4.36 -16.93 5.07
C GLU A 65 -5.60 -17.78 4.82
N GLY A 66 -6.54 -17.32 3.98
CA GLY A 66 -7.73 -18.08 3.63
C GLY A 66 -7.43 -19.42 2.95
N ILE A 67 -6.43 -19.49 2.07
CA ILE A 67 -5.99 -20.76 1.45
C ILE A 67 -5.39 -21.71 2.52
N LYS A 68 -4.56 -21.19 3.42
CA LYS A 68 -3.94 -21.99 4.50
C LYS A 68 -5.01 -22.54 5.45
N GLU A 69 -5.92 -21.69 5.93
CA GLU A 69 -7.02 -22.12 6.79
C GLU A 69 -7.95 -23.11 6.09
N GLY A 70 -8.28 -22.86 4.82
CA GLY A 70 -9.12 -23.76 4.03
C GLY A 70 -8.46 -25.14 3.87
N ARG A 71 -7.15 -25.18 3.59
CA ARG A 71 -6.39 -26.44 3.50
C ARG A 71 -6.34 -27.18 4.83
N GLN A 72 -6.10 -26.47 5.93
CA GLN A 72 -6.10 -27.09 7.26
C GLN A 72 -7.47 -27.67 7.60
N LYS A 73 -8.56 -26.93 7.38
CA LYS A 73 -9.94 -27.41 7.60
C LYS A 73 -10.22 -28.64 6.73
N ALA A 74 -9.89 -28.61 5.44
CA ALA A 74 -10.08 -29.74 4.53
C ALA A 74 -9.27 -30.98 4.96
N ASN A 75 -8.02 -30.80 5.40
CA ASN A 75 -7.19 -31.88 5.91
C ASN A 75 -7.80 -32.51 7.18
N SER A 76 -8.23 -31.69 8.13
CA SER A 76 -8.88 -32.15 9.37
C SER A 76 -10.22 -32.85 9.09
N GLU A 77 -11.02 -32.34 8.16
CA GLU A 77 -12.27 -32.98 7.74
C GLU A 77 -12.03 -34.34 7.07
N THR A 78 -11.02 -34.40 6.19
CA THR A 78 -10.60 -35.65 5.56
C THR A 78 -10.13 -36.65 6.61
N ALA A 79 -9.30 -36.22 7.57
CA ALA A 79 -8.85 -37.07 8.66
C ALA A 79 -10.04 -37.60 9.49
N ARG A 80 -11.00 -36.74 9.86
CA ARG A 80 -12.22 -37.17 10.56
C ARG A 80 -13.02 -38.20 9.75
N ASN A 81 -13.13 -38.04 8.44
CA ASN A 81 -13.82 -38.99 7.59
C ASN A 81 -13.08 -40.33 7.46
N LEU A 82 -11.74 -40.32 7.41
CA LEU A 82 -10.94 -41.54 7.43
C LEU A 82 -10.99 -42.24 8.79
N ILE A 83 -11.00 -41.50 9.91
CA ILE A 83 -11.20 -42.07 11.24
C ILE A 83 -12.59 -42.73 11.35
N LYS A 84 -13.61 -42.23 10.64
CA LYS A 84 -14.95 -42.84 10.59
C LYS A 84 -14.96 -44.24 9.98
N THR A 85 -14.06 -44.55 9.06
CA THR A 85 -14.05 -45.86 8.40
C THR A 85 -13.43 -46.96 9.28
N ASN A 86 -12.75 -46.60 10.39
CA ASN A 86 -12.05 -47.52 11.31
C ASN A 86 -11.04 -48.48 10.62
N ALA A 87 -10.69 -48.25 9.36
CA ALA A 87 -9.85 -49.14 8.57
C ALA A 87 -8.37 -48.76 8.56
N LEU A 88 -8.04 -47.53 8.98
CA LEU A 88 -6.71 -46.94 8.84
C LEU A 88 -6.08 -46.61 10.20
N SER A 89 -4.76 -46.79 10.30
CA SER A 89 -3.96 -46.38 11.45
C SER A 89 -3.74 -44.87 11.48
N ASP A 90 -3.36 -44.32 12.64
CA ASP A 90 -3.10 -42.87 12.77
C ASP A 90 -1.92 -42.42 11.91
N GLU A 91 -0.93 -43.29 11.70
CA GLU A 91 0.19 -43.05 10.79
C GLU A 91 -0.27 -42.94 9.32
N GLN A 92 -1.16 -43.84 8.89
CA GLN A 92 -1.69 -43.84 7.52
C GLN A 92 -2.57 -42.62 7.26
N ILE A 93 -3.37 -42.21 8.24
CA ILE A 93 -4.23 -41.01 8.14
C ILE A 93 -3.38 -39.74 8.12
N ALA A 94 -2.35 -39.66 8.97
CA ALA A 94 -1.38 -38.56 8.99
C ALA A 94 -0.70 -38.42 7.62
N GLN A 95 -0.24 -39.53 7.03
CA GLN A 95 0.37 -39.55 5.70
C GLN A 95 -0.59 -39.10 4.59
N ALA A 96 -1.85 -39.56 4.62
CA ALA A 96 -2.85 -39.25 3.59
C ALA A 96 -3.35 -37.79 3.65
N THR A 97 -3.38 -37.20 4.85
CA THR A 97 -3.95 -35.86 5.08
C THR A 97 -2.90 -34.78 5.24
N GLY A 98 -1.62 -35.16 5.40
CA GLY A 98 -0.54 -34.22 5.68
C GLY A 98 -0.62 -33.59 7.07
N LEU A 99 -1.34 -34.23 8.00
CA LEU A 99 -1.37 -33.90 9.41
C LEU A 99 -0.29 -34.67 10.17
N THR A 100 0.02 -34.23 11.38
CA THR A 100 0.88 -34.97 12.31
C THR A 100 0.09 -36.09 12.99
N GLN A 101 0.79 -37.14 13.42
CA GLN A 101 0.17 -38.24 14.18
C GLN A 101 -0.51 -37.72 15.46
N GLY A 102 0.06 -36.69 16.11
CA GLY A 102 -0.52 -36.06 17.30
C GLY A 102 -1.86 -35.38 17.01
N GLU A 103 -1.98 -34.65 15.91
CA GLU A 103 -3.25 -34.02 15.49
C GLU A 103 -4.31 -35.08 15.16
N VAL A 104 -3.93 -36.17 14.49
CA VAL A 104 -4.85 -37.27 14.19
C VAL A 104 -5.31 -37.98 15.48
N ALA A 105 -4.40 -38.24 16.41
CA ALA A 105 -4.72 -38.84 17.70
C ALA A 105 -5.67 -37.96 18.53
N GLN A 106 -5.48 -36.64 18.51
CA GLN A 106 -6.42 -35.68 19.12
C GLN A 106 -7.79 -35.75 18.48
N LEU A 107 -7.88 -35.73 17.15
CA LEU A 107 -9.15 -35.87 16.42
C LEU A 107 -9.86 -37.20 16.73
N ARG A 108 -9.10 -38.27 16.96
CA ARG A 108 -9.64 -39.57 17.36
C ARG A 108 -10.18 -39.55 18.79
N ALA A 109 -9.46 -38.90 19.72
CA ALA A 109 -9.88 -38.74 21.11
C ALA A 109 -11.11 -37.83 21.26
N GLU A 110 -11.21 -36.75 20.47
CA GLU A 110 -12.38 -35.86 20.43
C GLU A 110 -13.67 -36.59 20.06
N ARG A 111 -13.59 -37.62 19.21
CA ARG A 111 -14.75 -38.42 18.81
C ARG A 111 -15.18 -39.46 19.87
N GLN A 112 -14.25 -39.91 20.70
CA GLN A 112 -14.52 -40.92 21.73
C GLN A 112 -15.07 -40.33 23.03
N LYS A 113 -15.10 -39.00 23.13
CA LYS A 113 -15.85 -38.26 24.16
C LYS A 113 -17.32 -38.12 23.76
#